data_AF-A0A379X1U5-F1
#
_entry.id   AF-A0A379X1U5-F1
#
_cell.length_a   1.000
_cell.length_b   1.000
_cell.length_c   1.000
_cell.angle_alpha   90.00
_cell.angle_beta   90.00
_cell.angle_gamma   90.00
#
_symmetry.space_group_name_H-M   'P 1'
#
loop_
_entity.id
_entity.type
_entity.pdbx_description
1 polymer ?
#
loop_
_entity_poly.entity_id
_entity_poly.type
_entity_poly.pdbx_seq_one_letter_code
_entity_poly.pdbx_strand_id
1 'polypeptide(L)'
;MAQQVDGAAMPLDTEKVGIKGYLAFFLTIIFFSGVFSGSEGWWRVFDFTVLNGSFGHVTGTQTFRGAGGTGAKDGFLFALELAPSVILSLGIIAITDGLGGLRAAQQLMTPILKPLLGIPGICSLALIANLQNTDAAAV
;
A
#
# COMPACT_ATOMS: atom_id res chain seq x y z
N MET A 1 -5.29 26.09 -6.84
CA MET A 1 -6.36 25.34 -7.53
C MET A 1 -6.43 23.97 -6.90
N ALA A 2 -7.25 23.82 -5.87
CA ALA A 2 -7.53 22.55 -5.23
C ALA A 2 -8.57 21.84 -6.08
N GLN A 3 -8.16 20.77 -6.78
CA GLN A 3 -9.09 19.95 -7.53
C GLN A 3 -9.87 19.12 -6.51
N GLN A 4 -11.06 19.62 -6.21
CA GLN A 4 -12.10 18.95 -5.45
C GLN A 4 -12.39 17.62 -6.16
N VAL A 5 -11.98 16.50 -5.55
CA VAL A 5 -12.43 15.16 -5.92
C VAL A 5 -13.88 15.03 -5.41
N ASP A 6 -14.78 15.69 -6.13
CA ASP A 6 -16.22 15.58 -5.96
C ASP A 6 -16.67 14.25 -6.57
N GLY A 7 -16.72 13.22 -5.71
CA GLY A 7 -17.20 11.87 -6.07
C GLY A 7 -17.53 11.00 -4.87
N ALA A 8 -17.61 11.55 -3.66
CA ALA A 8 -17.66 10.78 -2.41
C ALA A 8 -19.07 10.67 -1.78
N ALA A 9 -20.11 10.65 -2.60
CA ALA A 9 -21.46 10.28 -2.13
C ALA A 9 -22.16 9.42 -3.19
N MET A 10 -21.64 8.21 -3.40
CA MET A 10 -22.42 7.16 -4.05
C MET A 10 -23.42 6.57 -3.02
N PRO A 11 -24.68 6.31 -3.43
CA PRO A 11 -25.73 5.84 -2.55
C PRO A 11 -25.34 4.53 -1.87
N LEU A 12 -25.89 4.30 -0.67
CA LEU A 12 -25.71 3.11 0.16
C LEU A 12 -26.40 1.89 -0.44
N ASP A 13 -26.04 1.50 -1.65
CA ASP A 13 -26.21 0.11 -2.05
C ASP A 13 -25.09 -0.67 -1.37
N THR A 14 -25.46 -1.45 -0.36
CA THR A 14 -24.73 -2.63 0.10
C THR A 14 -24.57 -3.60 -1.07
N GLU A 15 -23.75 -3.23 -2.06
CA GLU A 15 -23.32 -4.12 -3.11
C GLU A 15 -22.49 -5.19 -2.40
N LYS A 16 -23.08 -6.39 -2.25
CA LYS A 16 -22.41 -7.52 -1.63
C LYS A 16 -21.10 -7.72 -2.36
N VAL A 17 -19.99 -7.57 -1.65
CA VAL A 17 -18.67 -7.75 -2.24
C VAL A 17 -18.61 -9.17 -2.78
N GLY A 18 -18.47 -9.28 -4.10
CA GLY A 18 -18.36 -10.58 -4.75
C GLY A 18 -17.12 -11.33 -4.26
N ILE A 19 -17.13 -12.66 -4.41
CA ILE A 19 -15.99 -13.54 -4.09
C ILE A 19 -14.67 -13.02 -4.69
N LYS A 20 -14.74 -12.37 -5.86
CA LYS A 20 -13.60 -11.73 -6.53
C LYS A 20 -12.89 -10.68 -5.66
N GLY A 21 -13.64 -9.87 -4.91
CA GLY A 21 -13.06 -8.85 -4.03
C GLY A 21 -12.34 -9.48 -2.85
N TYR A 22 -12.94 -10.48 -2.20
CA TYR A 22 -12.29 -11.24 -1.13
C TYR A 22 -11.02 -11.97 -1.60
N LEU A 23 -11.08 -12.58 -2.79
CA LEU A 23 -9.92 -13.23 -3.40
C LEU A 23 -8.81 -12.22 -3.70
N ALA A 24 -9.15 -11.09 -4.32
CA ALA A 24 -8.19 -10.02 -4.62
C ALA A 24 -7.53 -9.51 -3.34
N PHE A 25 -8.31 -9.23 -2.30
CA PHE A 25 -7.80 -8.80 -1.00
C PHE A 25 -6.86 -9.83 -0.36
N PHE A 26 -7.24 -11.10 -0.39
CA PHE A 26 -6.40 -12.18 0.14
C PHE A 26 -5.06 -12.29 -0.60
N LEU A 27 -5.07 -12.23 -1.94
CA LEU A 27 -3.85 -12.23 -2.73
C LEU A 27 -2.98 -11.01 -2.45
N THR A 28 -3.59 -9.84 -2.25
CA THR A 28 -2.87 -8.62 -1.84
C THR A 28 -2.20 -8.78 -0.49
N ILE A 29 -2.86 -9.41 0.49
CA ILE A 29 -2.24 -9.71 1.79
C ILE A 29 -1.02 -10.59 1.60
N ILE A 30 -1.14 -11.70 0.87
CA ILE A 30 -0.01 -12.60 0.58
C ILE A 30 1.14 -11.83 -0.07
N PHE A 31 0.81 -10.98 -1.04
CA PHE A 31 1.78 -10.21 -1.81
C PHE A 31 2.60 -9.25 -0.95
N PHE A 32 1.95 -8.51 -0.04
CA PHE A 32 2.64 -7.60 0.88
C PHE A 32 3.22 -8.29 2.13
N SER A 33 2.88 -9.55 2.40
CA SER A 33 3.28 -10.24 3.64
C SER A 33 4.74 -10.68 3.68
N GLY A 34 5.45 -10.77 2.55
CA GLY A 34 6.85 -11.19 2.53
C GLY A 34 7.09 -12.71 2.68
N VAL A 35 6.04 -13.53 2.62
CA VAL A 35 6.09 -15.00 2.85
C VAL A 35 6.92 -15.72 1.78
N PHE A 36 7.03 -15.15 0.57
CA PHE A 36 7.75 -15.76 -0.54
C PHE A 36 9.13 -15.15 -0.79
N SER A 37 9.56 -14.21 0.06
CA SER A 37 10.85 -13.51 -0.04
C SER A 37 12.06 -14.45 -0.08
N GLY A 38 12.01 -15.55 0.68
CA GLY A 38 13.04 -16.58 0.74
C GLY A 38 12.82 -17.79 -0.18
N SER A 39 11.78 -17.80 -1.01
CA SER A 39 11.57 -18.92 -1.95
C SER A 39 12.56 -18.83 -3.11
N GLU A 40 13.06 -19.95 -3.61
CA GLU A 40 14.02 -19.97 -4.75
C GLU A 40 13.35 -20.14 -6.12
N GLY A 41 12.02 -20.31 -6.15
CA GLY A 41 11.26 -20.60 -7.38
C GLY A 41 10.48 -19.42 -7.97
N TRP A 42 9.65 -19.70 -8.97
CA TRP A 42 8.78 -18.69 -9.62
C TRP A 42 7.82 -17.99 -8.65
N TRP A 43 7.53 -18.61 -7.51
CA TRP A 43 6.66 -18.06 -6.46
C TRP A 43 7.11 -16.69 -5.92
N ARG A 44 8.38 -16.33 -6.08
CA ARG A 44 8.92 -15.01 -5.70
C ARG A 44 8.21 -13.84 -6.39
N VAL A 45 7.61 -14.05 -7.56
CA VAL A 45 6.85 -13.00 -8.27
C VAL A 45 5.62 -12.56 -7.46
N PHE A 46 5.13 -13.40 -6.54
CA PHE A 46 4.06 -13.04 -5.63
C PHE A 46 4.54 -12.36 -4.35
N ASP A 47 5.78 -11.87 -4.29
CA ASP A 47 6.32 -11.17 -3.13
C ASP A 47 6.68 -9.73 -3.47
N PHE A 48 6.10 -8.78 -2.72
CA PHE A 48 6.39 -7.37 -2.89
C PHE A 48 7.88 -7.05 -2.66
N THR A 49 8.51 -7.66 -1.66
CA THR A 49 9.92 -7.34 -1.33
C THR A 49 10.87 -7.81 -2.42
N VAL A 50 10.58 -8.95 -3.06
CA VAL A 50 11.36 -9.45 -4.19
C VAL A 50 11.18 -8.54 -5.40
N LEU A 51 9.94 -8.19 -5.75
CA LEU A 51 9.67 -7.35 -6.91
C LEU A 51 10.16 -5.91 -6.72
N ASN A 52 10.05 -5.37 -5.49
CA ASN A 52 10.59 -4.07 -5.14
C ASN A 52 12.13 -4.07 -5.19
N GLY A 53 12.74 -5.18 -4.79
CA GLY A 53 14.18 -5.36 -4.84
C GLY A 53 14.92 -4.43 -3.90
N SER A 54 16.19 -4.20 -4.21
CA SER A 54 17.06 -3.29 -3.45
C SER A 54 18.05 -2.63 -4.40
N PHE A 55 18.44 -1.41 -4.09
CA PHE A 55 19.50 -0.74 -4.82
C PHE A 55 20.84 -1.47 -4.65
N GLY A 56 21.65 -1.47 -5.71
CA GLY A 56 23.01 -1.97 -5.65
C GLY A 56 23.88 -1.15 -4.69
N HIS A 57 24.93 -1.78 -4.16
CA HIS A 57 25.91 -1.10 -3.32
C HIS A 57 26.93 -0.37 -4.19
N VAL A 58 27.18 0.90 -3.87
CA VAL A 58 28.16 1.74 -4.59
C VAL A 58 29.57 1.51 -4.03
N THR A 59 29.69 1.35 -2.70
CA THR A 59 30.96 1.05 -2.03
C THR A 59 30.67 0.32 -0.71
N GLY A 60 31.26 -0.86 -0.53
CA GLY A 60 31.01 -1.70 0.65
C GLY A 60 29.53 -2.04 0.80
N THR A 61 28.96 -1.73 1.95
CA THR A 61 27.53 -1.91 2.26
C THR A 61 26.66 -0.69 1.94
N GLN A 62 27.24 0.40 1.41
CA GLN A 62 26.51 1.65 1.22
C GLN A 62 25.75 1.68 -0.11
N THR A 63 24.47 2.05 -0.02
CA THR A 63 23.61 2.34 -1.18
C THR A 63 23.89 3.76 -1.72
N PHE A 64 23.11 4.19 -2.71
CA PHE A 64 23.19 5.53 -3.30
C PHE A 64 23.03 6.69 -2.29
N ARG A 65 22.41 6.44 -1.14
CA ARG A 65 22.25 7.42 -0.06
C ARG A 65 23.53 7.67 0.75
N GLY A 66 24.45 6.70 0.82
CA GLY A 66 25.68 6.80 1.62
C GLY A 66 25.46 6.62 3.13
N ALA A 67 26.29 7.24 3.98
CA ALA A 67 26.16 7.24 5.45
C ALA A 67 26.57 8.60 6.04
N GLY A 68 25.97 8.97 7.18
CA GLY A 68 26.32 10.18 7.92
C GLY A 68 25.82 11.49 7.29
N GLY A 69 24.90 11.42 6.33
CA GLY A 69 24.24 12.59 5.74
C GLY A 69 23.18 13.17 6.68
N THR A 70 22.99 14.50 6.63
CA THR A 70 21.90 15.21 7.32
C THR A 70 21.40 16.39 6.48
N GLY A 71 20.15 16.78 6.65
CA GLY A 71 19.55 17.93 5.95
C GLY A 71 18.97 17.59 4.57
N ALA A 72 18.69 18.62 3.76
CA ALA A 72 17.91 18.48 2.53
C ALA A 72 18.49 17.51 1.49
N LYS A 73 19.82 17.40 1.38
CA LYS A 73 20.47 16.48 0.43
C LYS A 73 20.27 15.01 0.81
N ASP A 74 20.31 14.70 2.10
CA ASP A 74 20.05 13.34 2.60
C ASP A 74 18.57 12.98 2.46
N GLY A 75 17.68 13.94 2.77
CA GLY A 75 16.24 13.79 2.55
C GLY A 75 15.87 13.55 1.07
N PHE A 76 16.51 14.27 0.14
CA PHE A 76 16.29 14.07 -1.30
C PHE A 76 16.70 12.66 -1.76
N LEU A 77 17.84 12.15 -1.31
CA LEU A 77 18.27 10.79 -1.65
C LEU A 77 17.40 9.72 -0.99
N PHE A 78 16.93 9.97 0.24
CA PHE A 78 15.94 9.10 0.90
C PHE A 78 14.62 9.04 0.12
N ALA A 79 14.12 10.17 -0.35
CA ALA A 79 12.91 10.23 -1.16
C ALA A 79 13.07 9.43 -2.47
N LEU A 80 14.19 9.60 -3.18
CA LEU A 80 14.49 8.82 -4.38
C LEU A 80 14.63 7.32 -4.09
N GLU A 81 15.12 6.96 -2.91
CA GLU A 81 15.22 5.56 -2.48
C GLU A 81 13.83 4.96 -2.19
N LEU A 82 12.91 5.71 -1.59
CA LEU A 82 11.55 5.25 -1.29
C LEU A 82 10.61 5.26 -2.49
N ALA A 83 10.76 6.21 -3.42
CA ALA A 83 9.79 6.46 -4.49
C ALA A 83 9.40 5.19 -5.30
N PRO A 84 10.32 4.31 -5.74
CA PRO A 84 9.95 3.11 -6.49
C PRO A 84 9.03 2.16 -5.70
N SER A 85 9.30 2.00 -4.40
CA SER A 85 8.53 1.13 -3.53
C SER A 85 7.11 1.64 -3.29
N VAL A 86 6.98 2.96 -3.07
CA VAL A 86 5.70 3.63 -2.89
C VAL A 86 4.87 3.52 -4.17
N ILE A 87 5.45 3.83 -5.33
CA ILE A 87 4.76 3.75 -6.63
C ILE A 87 4.27 2.32 -6.91
N LEU A 88 5.12 1.31 -6.70
CA LEU A 88 4.74 -0.09 -6.90
C LEU A 88 3.61 -0.50 -5.96
N SER A 89 3.69 -0.12 -4.68
CA SER A 89 2.67 -0.45 -3.68
C SER A 89 1.32 0.19 -4.02
N LEU A 90 1.32 1.46 -4.42
CA LEU A 90 0.11 2.18 -4.83
C LEU A 90 -0.50 1.58 -6.10
N GLY A 91 0.33 1.15 -7.06
CA GLY A 91 -0.12 0.45 -8.26
C GLY A 91 -0.87 -0.85 -7.93
N ILE A 92 -0.31 -1.67 -7.05
CA ILE A 92 -0.97 -2.91 -6.58
C ILE A 92 -2.29 -2.57 -5.88
N ILE A 93 -2.29 -1.59 -4.98
CA ILE A 93 -3.49 -1.20 -4.23
C ILE A 93 -4.59 -0.67 -5.16
N ALA A 94 -4.23 0.08 -6.21
CA ALA A 94 -5.19 0.53 -7.22
C ALA A 94 -5.82 -0.64 -7.98
N ILE A 95 -5.04 -1.68 -8.31
CA ILE A 95 -5.57 -2.91 -8.92
C ILE A 95 -6.50 -3.64 -7.94
N THR A 96 -6.10 -3.79 -6.68
CA THR A 96 -6.91 -4.42 -5.64
C THR A 96 -8.22 -3.69 -5.42
N ASP A 97 -8.21 -2.35 -5.43
CA ASP A 97 -9.41 -1.53 -5.33
C ASP A 97 -10.32 -1.69 -6.55
N GLY A 98 -9.74 -1.65 -7.76
CA GLY A 98 -10.47 -1.90 -9.02
C GLY A 98 -11.14 -3.27 -9.09
N LEU A 99 -10.59 -4.27 -8.39
CA LEU A 99 -11.18 -5.61 -8.24
C LEU A 99 -12.18 -5.74 -7.07
N GLY A 100 -12.41 -4.65 -6.32
CA GLY A 100 -13.31 -4.61 -5.15
C GLY A 100 -12.69 -5.17 -3.87
N GLY A 101 -11.38 -5.38 -3.82
CA GLY A 101 -10.67 -5.93 -2.66
C GLY A 101 -10.67 -4.99 -1.47
N LEU A 102 -10.57 -3.67 -1.68
CA LEU A 102 -10.65 -2.74 -0.56
C LEU A 102 -12.05 -2.66 0.05
N ARG A 103 -13.11 -2.86 -0.74
CA ARG A 103 -14.47 -3.03 -0.20
C ARG A 103 -14.59 -4.31 0.64
N ALA A 104 -13.92 -5.39 0.23
CA ALA A 104 -13.84 -6.61 1.04
C ALA A 104 -13.14 -6.34 2.39
N ALA A 105 -12.04 -5.59 2.35
CA ALA A 105 -11.32 -5.17 3.55
C ALA A 105 -12.21 -4.36 4.50
N GLN A 106 -12.99 -3.40 3.98
CA GLN A 106 -13.94 -2.63 4.80
C GLN A 106 -14.98 -3.52 5.50
N GLN A 107 -15.55 -4.50 4.79
CA GLN A 107 -16.52 -5.43 5.37
C GLN A 107 -15.89 -6.28 6.48
N LEU A 108 -14.66 -6.74 6.29
CA LEU A 108 -13.91 -7.51 7.29
C LEU A 108 -13.47 -6.66 8.49
N MET A 109 -13.16 -5.39 8.28
CA MET A 109 -12.75 -4.48 9.35
C MET A 109 -13.93 -3.96 10.18
N THR A 110 -15.13 -3.85 9.61
CA THR A 110 -16.33 -3.37 10.31
C THR A 110 -16.64 -4.12 11.62
N PRO A 111 -16.63 -5.47 11.69
CA PRO A 111 -16.87 -6.19 12.94
C PRO A 111 -15.75 -6.03 13.99
N ILE A 112 -14.56 -5.57 13.60
CA ILE A 112 -13.44 -5.31 14.52
C ILE A 112 -13.48 -3.88 15.03
N LEU A 113 -13.66 -2.90 14.13
CA LEU A 113 -13.63 -1.48 14.46
C LEU A 113 -14.89 -0.98 15.15
N LYS A 114 -16.05 -1.54 14.79
CA LYS A 114 -17.33 -1.13 15.39
C LYS A 114 -17.37 -1.38 16.91
N PRO A 115 -16.92 -2.53 17.45
CA PRO A 115 -16.86 -2.72 18.90
C PRO A 115 -15.69 -1.99 19.59
N LEU A 116 -14.54 -1.82 18.91
CA LEU A 116 -13.36 -1.20 19.54
C LEU A 116 -13.39 0.34 19.55
N LEU A 117 -13.82 0.94 18.43
CA LEU A 117 -13.73 2.37 18.17
C LEU A 117 -15.09 3.01 17.88
N GLY A 118 -16.17 2.23 17.79
CA GLY A 118 -17.51 2.73 17.50
C GLY A 118 -17.73 3.19 16.05
N ILE A 119 -16.71 3.06 15.19
CA ILE A 119 -16.74 3.55 13.80
C ILE A 119 -16.98 2.41 12.79
N PRO A 120 -17.72 2.67 11.69
CA PRO A 120 -17.88 1.72 10.60
C PRO A 120 -16.57 1.53 9.82
N GLY A 121 -16.38 0.35 9.20
CA GLY A 121 -15.13 0.04 8.47
C GLY A 121 -14.84 0.92 7.26
N ILE A 122 -15.84 1.66 6.74
CA ILE A 122 -15.63 2.69 5.71
C ILE A 122 -14.67 3.78 6.18
N CYS A 123 -14.69 4.13 7.48
CA CYS A 123 -13.76 5.10 8.06
C CYS A 123 -12.30 4.65 7.93
N SER A 124 -12.05 3.33 7.95
CA SER A 124 -10.69 2.81 7.75
C SER A 124 -10.21 2.94 6.33
N LEU A 125 -11.08 2.91 5.32
CA LEU A 125 -10.66 3.18 3.95
C LEU A 125 -10.24 4.65 3.79
N ALA A 126 -11.01 5.57 4.37
CA ALA A 126 -10.64 6.98 4.41
C ALA A 126 -9.31 7.18 5.15
N LEU A 127 -9.09 6.47 6.26
CA LEU A 127 -7.85 6.56 7.02
C LEU A 127 -6.65 6.01 6.24
N ILE A 128 -6.80 4.88 5.55
CA ILE A 128 -5.77 4.30 4.67
C ILE A 128 -5.42 5.29 3.55
N ALA A 129 -6.43 5.89 2.89
CA ALA A 129 -6.19 6.87 1.83
C ALA A 129 -5.44 8.12 2.34
N ASN A 130 -5.76 8.59 3.55
CA ASN A 130 -5.06 9.71 4.17
C ASN A 130 -3.60 9.35 4.52
N LEU A 131 -3.36 8.13 5.02
CA LEU A 131 -1.99 7.66 5.28
C LEU A 131 -1.18 7.55 3.99
N GLN A 132 -1.75 7.01 2.91
CA GLN A 132 -1.10 6.94 1.60
C GLN A 132 -0.74 8.32 1.05
N ASN A 133 -1.64 9.29 1.15
CA ASN A 133 -1.35 10.65 0.71
C ASN A 133 -0.24 11.30 1.55
N THR A 134 -0.18 10.98 2.85
CA THR A 134 0.86 11.49 3.75
C THR A 134 2.22 10.86 3.44
N ASP A 135 2.27 9.54 3.25
CA ASP A 135 3.49 8.82 2.88
C ASP A 135 4.00 9.28 1.50
N ALA A 136 3.10 9.52 0.54
CA ALA A 136 3.46 10.05 -0.76
C ALA A 136 3.94 11.52 -0.71
N ALA A 137 3.45 12.32 0.24
CA ALA A 137 3.85 13.72 0.42
C ALA A 137 5.10 13.89 1.29
N ALA A 138 5.46 12.88 2.08
CA ALA A 138 6.68 12.85 2.88
C ALA A 138 7.93 12.53 2.05
N VAL A 139 7.74 12.03 0.82
CA VAL A 139 8.74 11.80 -0.22
C VAL A 139 8.90 13.08 -1.05
#